data_AF-A0A0B1Q349-F1
#
_entry.id   AF-A0A0B1Q349-F1
#
_cell.length_a   1.000
_cell.length_b   1.000
_cell.length_c   1.000
_cell.angle_alpha   90.00
_cell.angle_beta   90.00
_cell.angle_gamma   90.00
#
_symmetry.space_group_name_H-M   'P 1'
#
loop_
_entity.id
_entity.type
_entity.pdbx_description
1 polymer ?
#
loop_
_entity_poly.entity_id
_entity_poly.type
_entity_poly.pdbx_seq_one_letter_code
_entity_poly.pdbx_strand_id
1 'polypeptide(L)' 'MSEANLFATNGRHQLMVTGDAGDTVQLGGLTSWTKSGTVDYAGGTYDAWNHNTALGTVYVLQTLTVMPV' A
#
# COMPACT_ATOMS: atom_id res chain seq x y z
N MET A 1 -5.89 -20.03 10.25
CA MET A 1 -5.47 -18.66 9.89
C MET A 1 -4.61 -18.79 8.65
N SER A 2 -5.12 -18.36 7.49
CA SER A 2 -4.44 -18.53 6.20
C SER A 2 -3.40 -17.42 6.02
N GLU A 3 -2.19 -17.66 6.50
CA GLU A 3 -1.06 -16.72 6.42
C GLU A 3 -0.36 -16.76 5.04
N ALA A 4 -0.82 -17.60 4.11
CA ALA A 4 -0.04 -17.97 2.93
C ALA A 4 -0.24 -17.06 1.69
N ASN A 5 -0.88 -15.90 1.82
CA ASN A 5 -0.87 -14.91 0.74
C ASN A 5 -0.86 -13.48 1.30
N LEU A 6 0.29 -13.12 1.87
CA LEU A 6 0.62 -11.73 2.24
C LEU A 6 0.37 -10.76 1.07
N PHE A 7 0.52 -11.27 -0.15
CA PHE A 7 0.33 -10.57 -1.40
C PHE A 7 -0.78 -11.23 -2.22
N ALA A 8 -1.63 -10.44 -2.85
CA ALA A 8 -2.69 -10.96 -3.72
C ALA A 8 -2.05 -11.62 -4.96
N THR A 9 -2.40 -12.87 -5.24
CA THR A 9 -1.99 -13.55 -6.49
C THR A 9 -2.81 -13.04 -7.68
N ASN A 10 -2.60 -11.78 -8.05
CA ASN A 10 -3.33 -11.07 -9.10
C ASN A 10 -2.40 -10.61 -10.25
N GLY A 11 -1.16 -11.09 -10.27
CA GLY A 11 -0.16 -10.73 -11.28
C GLY A 11 0.43 -9.32 -11.12
N ARG A 12 0.18 -8.64 -9.99
CA ARG A 12 0.78 -7.33 -9.68
C ARG A 12 2.09 -7.49 -8.91
N HIS A 13 3.00 -6.54 -9.13
CA HIS A 13 4.14 -6.31 -8.25
C HIS A 13 3.65 -5.60 -7.00
N GLN A 14 4.00 -6.12 -5.84
CA GLN A 14 3.45 -5.65 -4.58
C GLN A 14 4.56 -5.30 -3.58
N LEU A 15 4.41 -4.16 -2.91
CA LEU A 15 5.34 -3.67 -1.90
C LEU A 15 4.56 -3.19 -0.68
N MET A 16 5.08 -3.47 0.52
CA MET A 16 4.50 -3.02 1.78
C MET A 16 5.44 -2.02 2.45
N VAL A 17 4.88 -0.88 2.88
CA VAL A 17 5.57 0.19 3.58
C VAL A 17 5.06 0.23 5.01
N THR A 18 5.97 -0.06 5.93
CA THR A 18 5.78 0.01 7.38
C THR A 18 6.54 1.22 7.93
N GLY A 19 6.18 1.68 9.13
CA GLY A 19 6.87 2.77 9.83
C GLY A 19 6.12 3.14 11.10
N ASP A 20 6.42 4.30 11.65
CA ASP A 20 5.81 4.82 12.86
C ASP A 20 4.94 6.05 12.60
N ALA A 21 4.13 6.43 13.59
CA ALA A 21 3.29 7.61 13.49
C ALA A 21 4.16 8.88 13.30
N GLY A 22 3.84 9.65 12.25
CA GLY A 22 4.61 10.84 11.86
C GLY A 22 5.51 10.63 10.65
N ASP A 23 5.73 9.39 10.24
CA ASP A 23 6.42 9.08 8.98
C ASP A 23 5.57 9.45 7.76
N THR A 24 6.25 9.81 6.68
CA THR A 24 5.61 10.22 5.43
C THR A 24 6.08 9.35 4.27
N VAL A 25 5.16 9.07 3.35
CA VAL A 25 5.44 8.32 2.12
C VAL A 25 5.04 9.18 0.94
N GLN A 26 5.95 9.34 0.00
CA GLN A 26 5.67 10.01 -1.26
C GLN A 26 5.56 8.97 -2.38
N LEU A 27 4.37 8.82 -2.95
CA LEU A 27 4.19 8.05 -4.17
C LEU A 27 4.50 8.95 -5.37
N GLY A 28 5.52 8.59 -6.14
CA GLY A 28 5.91 9.33 -7.34
C GLY A 28 4.73 9.49 -8.30
N GLY A 29 4.38 10.74 -8.60
CA GLY A 29 3.19 11.06 -9.40
C GLY A 29 1.91 10.56 -8.75
N LEU A 30 1.54 11.07 -7.57
CA LEU A 30 0.38 10.62 -6.77
C LEU A 30 -0.91 10.47 -7.58
N THR A 31 -1.14 11.32 -8.60
CA THR A 31 -2.29 11.25 -9.52
C THR A 31 -2.34 9.95 -10.35
N SER A 32 -1.24 9.22 -10.45
CA SER A 32 -1.13 7.90 -11.09
C SER A 32 -1.51 6.75 -10.16
N TRP A 33 -1.85 7.03 -8.90
CA TRP A 33 -2.20 6.04 -7.89
C TRP A 33 -3.60 6.26 -7.36
N THR A 34 -4.34 5.16 -7.17
CA THR A 34 -5.68 5.19 -6.57
C THR A 34 -5.72 4.27 -5.37
N LYS A 35 -6.22 4.78 -4.24
CA LYS A 35 -6.49 3.97 -3.05
C LYS A 35 -7.64 3.01 -3.34
N SER A 36 -7.37 1.71 -3.28
CA SER A 36 -8.30 0.65 -3.70
C SER A 36 -8.94 -0.13 -2.54
N GLY A 37 -8.51 0.13 -1.29
CA GLY A 37 -9.05 -0.55 -0.10
C GLY A 37 -8.04 -0.60 1.03
N THR A 38 -8.32 -1.45 2.02
CA THR A 38 -7.45 -1.71 3.17
C THR A 38 -7.17 -3.20 3.35
N VAL A 39 -6.03 -3.52 3.94
CA VAL A 39 -5.64 -4.89 4.30
C VAL A 39 -5.10 -4.88 5.72
N ASP A 40 -5.60 -5.79 6.57
CA ASP A 40 -5.04 -6.02 7.90
C ASP A 40 -3.98 -7.10 7.83
N TYR A 41 -2.78 -6.79 8.30
CA TYR A 41 -1.66 -7.73 8.35
C TYR A 41 -0.75 -7.47 9.55
N ALA A 42 -0.38 -8.53 10.26
CA ALA A 42 0.56 -8.51 11.38
C ALA A 42 0.26 -7.42 12.45
N GLY A 43 -1.02 -7.12 12.69
CA GLY A 43 -1.47 -6.11 13.66
C GLY A 43 -1.50 -4.67 13.15
N GLY A 44 -1.17 -4.43 11.87
CA GLY A 44 -1.32 -3.13 11.22
C GLY A 44 -2.40 -3.14 10.14
N THR A 45 -3.09 -2.01 9.97
CA THR A 45 -4.02 -1.78 8.85
C THR A 45 -3.31 -0.94 7.79
N TYR A 46 -3.30 -1.45 6.55
CA TYR A 46 -2.59 -0.84 5.43
C TYR A 46 -3.57 -0.37 4.37
N ASP A 47 -3.38 0.83 3.86
CA ASP A 47 -4.04 1.34 2.67
C ASP A 47 -3.40 0.74 1.41
N ALA A 48 -4.20 0.10 0.56
CA ALA A 48 -3.75 -0.41 -0.72
C ALA A 48 -3.84 0.69 -1.79
N TRP A 49 -2.71 1.01 -2.41
CA TRP A 49 -2.58 1.95 -3.52
C TRP A 49 -2.23 1.21 -4.79
N ASN A 50 -3.13 1.23 -5.78
CA ASN A 50 -2.88 0.64 -7.09
C ASN A 50 -2.46 1.71 -8.08
N HIS A 51 -1.42 1.41 -8.86
CA HIS A 51 -1.08 2.24 -10.00
C HIS A 51 -2.17 2.11 -11.08
N ASN A 52 -2.51 3.23 -11.71
CA ASN A 52 -3.64 3.32 -12.65
C ASN A 52 -3.37 2.55 -13.95
N THR A 53 -2.15 2.61 -14.48
CA THR A 53 -1.75 1.94 -15.74
C THR A 53 -0.78 0.77 -15.58
N ALA A 54 0.12 0.81 -14.60
CA ALA A 54 1.06 -0.28 -14.32
C ALA A 54 0.46 -1.33 -13.36
N LEU A 55 0.99 -2.55 -13.41
CA LEU A 55 0.63 -3.64 -12.49
C LEU A 55 1.37 -3.52 -11.15
N GLY A 56 1.28 -2.36 -10.51
CA GLY A 56 1.88 -2.08 -9.20
C GLY A 56 0.84 -1.90 -8.09
N THR A 57 1.12 -2.43 -6.91
CA THR A 57 0.38 -2.19 -5.67
C THR A 57 1.35 -1.83 -4.55
N VAL A 58 1.07 -0.75 -3.82
CA VAL A 58 1.80 -0.36 -2.61
C VAL A 58 0.83 -0.36 -1.42
N TYR A 59 1.15 -1.12 -0.39
CA TYR A 59 0.42 -1.14 0.87
C TYR A 59 1.11 -0.18 1.85
N VAL A 60 0.43 0.87 2.30
CA VAL A 60 1.01 1.87 3.23
C VAL A 60 0.30 1.78 4.56
N LEU A 61 1.05 1.59 5.64
CA LEU A 61 0.48 1.54 6.99
C LEU A 61 -0.29 2.83 7.31
N GLN A 62 -1.52 2.73 7.84
CA GLN A 62 -2.42 3.87 8.02
C GLN A 62 -1.92 4.95 9.01
N THR A 63 -0.92 4.63 9.83
CA THR A 63 -0.26 5.61 10.70
C THR A 63 0.69 6.55 9.95
N LEU A 64 1.04 6.21 8.70
CA LEU A 64 1.88 7.01 7.83
C LEU A 64 1.00 7.95 7.00
N THR A 65 1.52 9.13 6.69
CA THR A 65 0.84 10.07 5.80
C THR A 65 1.36 9.94 4.37
N VAL A 66 0.46 9.67 3.41
CA VAL A 66 0.80 9.72 1.99
C VAL A 66 0.72 11.17 1.51
N MET A 67 1.86 11.73 1.10
CA MET A 67 1.94 13.13 0.69
C MET A 67 1.73 13.31 -0.82
N PRO A 68 1.06 14.39 -1.25
CA PRO A 68 1.12 14.84 -2.63
C PRO A 68 2.55 15.29 -2.99
N VAL A 69 2.89 15.09 -4.25
CA VAL A 69 4.08 15.71 -4.88
C VAL A 69 3.89 17.20 -5.11
#